data_AF-A0A954BMX2-F1
#
_entry.id   AF-A0A954BMX2-F1
#
_cell.length_a   1.000
_cell.length_b   1.000
_cell.length_c   1.000
_cell.angle_alpha   90.00
_cell.angle_beta   90.00
_cell.angle_gamma   90.00
#
_symmetry.space_group_name_H-M   'P 1'
#
loop_
_entity.id
_entity.type
_entity.pdbx_description
1 polymer ?
#
loop_
_entity_poly.entity_id
_entity_poly.type
_entity_poly.pdbx_seq_one_letter_code
_entity_poly.pdbx_strand_id
1 'polypeptide(L)' 'LDRQPGVASSFFGQGASRPILRGLGAERVQVLTNGIGVIDVSAASPDHQAAADGIDAEKIEILRGP' A
#
# COMPACT_ATOMS: atom_id res chain seq x y z
N LEU A 1 8.34 -1.23 -1.23
CA LEU A 1 8.10 -2.21 -2.32
C LEU A 1 8.70 -1.77 -3.66
N ASP A 2 9.44 -0.67 -3.68
CA ASP A 2 9.80 0.10 -4.89
C ASP A 2 10.76 -0.62 -5.86
N ARG A 3 11.26 -1.80 -5.48
CA ARG A 3 12.08 -2.66 -6.35
C ARG A 3 11.23 -3.57 -7.25
N GLN A 4 9.91 -3.60 -7.09
CA GLN A 4 9.01 -4.35 -7.96
C GLN A 4 8.60 -3.50 -9.17
N PRO A 5 8.82 -3.95 -10.42
CA PRO A 5 8.38 -3.20 -11.60
C PRO A 5 6.89 -2.87 -11.59
N GLY A 6 6.57 -1.61 -11.90
CA GLY A 6 5.21 -1.09 -11.90
C GLY A 6 4.65 -0.79 -10.50
N VAL A 7 5.49 -0.83 -9.46
CA VAL A 7 5.15 -0.44 -8.09
C VAL A 7 5.93 0.81 -7.73
N ALA A 8 5.21 1.84 -7.31
CA ALA A 8 5.75 3.03 -6.68
C ALA A 8 5.08 3.23 -5.32
N SER A 9 5.47 4.27 -4.61
CA SER A 9 4.85 4.66 -3.34
C SER A 9 4.43 6.13 -3.39
N SER A 10 3.30 6.48 -2.78
CA SER A 10 3.01 7.88 -2.45
C SER A 10 4.00 8.39 -1.39
N PHE A 11 4.08 9.70 -1.21
CA PHE A 11 4.98 10.30 -0.22
C PHE A 11 4.30 11.42 0.55
N PHE A 12 4.29 11.30 1.87
CA PHE A 12 3.91 12.37 2.80
C PHE A 12 4.92 12.43 3.96
N GLY A 13 6.17 12.70 3.61
CA GLY A 13 7.28 12.63 4.55
C GLY A 13 7.63 11.20 4.96
N GLN A 14 8.42 11.05 6.02
CA GLN A 14 8.88 9.74 6.50
C GLN A 14 7.78 8.94 7.20
N GLY A 15 6.67 9.60 7.58
CA GLY A 15 5.64 9.01 8.43
C GLY A 15 4.51 8.31 7.68
N ALA A 16 4.29 8.61 6.39
CA ALA A 16 3.18 8.04 5.64
C ALA A 16 3.48 7.84 4.15
N SER A 17 3.12 6.65 3.65
CA SER A 17 3.17 6.28 2.25
C SER A 17 2.21 5.13 1.95
N ARG A 18 1.79 5.01 0.70
CA ARG A 18 0.94 3.93 0.21
C ARG A 18 1.44 3.39 -1.12
N PRO A 19 1.26 2.09 -1.41
CA PRO A 19 1.62 1.53 -2.71
C PRO A 19 0.78 2.13 -3.84
N ILE A 20 1.45 2.42 -4.96
CA ILE A 20 0.86 2.82 -6.23
C ILE A 20 1.19 1.73 -7.25
N LEU A 21 0.16 1.15 -7.87
CA LEU A 21 0.29 0.08 -8.87
C LEU A 21 -0.04 0.64 -10.25
N ARG A 22 0.94 0.70 -11.16
CA ARG A 22 0.76 1.23 -12.54
C ARG A 22 0.09 2.63 -12.57
N GLY A 23 0.42 3.51 -11.62
CA GLY A 23 -0.18 4.84 -11.48
C GLY A 23 -1.55 4.87 -10.78
N LEU A 24 -2.09 3.71 -10.38
CA LEU A 24 -3.30 3.61 -9.58
C LEU A 24 -2.95 3.61 -8.09
N GLY A 25 -3.71 4.35 -7.28
CA GLY A 25 -3.56 4.42 -5.83
C GLY A 25 -4.90 4.71 -5.16
N ALA A 26 -4.87 5.11 -3.88
CA ALA A 26 -6.07 5.31 -3.06
C ALA A 26 -6.99 4.07 -3.09
N GLU A 27 -8.30 4.25 -3.27
CA GLU A 27 -9.31 3.17 -3.31
C GLU A 27 -9.09 2.12 -4.43
N ARG A 28 -8.24 2.42 -5.42
CA ARG A 28 -7.94 1.49 -6.53
C ARG A 28 -6.86 0.46 -6.18
N VAL A 29 -6.19 0.64 -5.05
CA VAL A 29 -5.17 -0.30 -4.53
C VAL A 29 -5.51 -0.64 -3.09
N GLN A 30 -6.01 -1.86 -2.88
CA GLN A 30 -6.31 -2.37 -1.55
C GLN A 30 -5.04 -2.85 -0.86
N VAL A 31 -4.91 -2.51 0.42
CA VAL A 31 -3.88 -3.05 1.31
C VAL A 31 -4.58 -4.03 2.24
N LEU A 32 -4.08 -5.26 2.28
CA LEU A 32 -4.64 -6.34 3.07
C LEU A 32 -3.57 -6.87 4.02
N THR A 33 -3.96 -7.19 5.25
CA THR A 33 -3.16 -7.97 6.20
C THR A 33 -3.87 -9.30 6.41
N ASN A 34 -3.21 -10.41 6.11
CA ASN A 34 -3.78 -11.75 6.20
C ASN A 34 -5.12 -11.92 5.45
N GLY A 35 -5.23 -11.29 4.27
CA GLY A 35 -6.43 -11.33 3.43
C GLY A 35 -7.57 -10.41 3.89
N ILE A 36 -7.40 -9.68 4.99
CA ILE A 36 -8.39 -8.75 5.53
C ILE A 36 -7.96 -7.33 5.20
N GLY A 37 -8.90 -6.51 4.71
CA GLY A 37 -8.67 -5.10 4.45
C GLY A 37 -8.25 -4.37 5.72
N VAL A 38 -7.23 -3.54 5.62
CA VAL A 38 -6.82 -2.67 6.73
C VAL A 38 -7.97 -1.72 7.10
N ILE A 39 -8.17 -1.50 8.40
CA ILE A 39 -9.20 -0.60 8.92
C ILE A 39 -8.52 0.74 9.25
N ASP A 40 -8.41 1.60 8.25
CA ASP A 40 -7.77 2.91 8.36
C ASP A 40 -8.42 3.94 7.42
N VAL A 41 -7.87 5.15 7.39
CA VAL A 41 -8.30 6.26 6.51
C VAL A 41 -7.25 6.62 5.46
N SER A 42 -6.25 5.76 5.29
CA SER A 42 -5.09 6.02 4.42
C SER A 42 -5.47 6.04 2.94
N ALA A 43 -6.56 5.36 2.55
CA ALA A 43 -7.07 5.44 1.18
C ALA A 43 -7.73 6.80 0.87
N ALA A 44 -8.23 7.51 1.89
CA ALA A 44 -8.84 8.83 1.72
C ALA A 44 -7.80 9.94 1.48
N SER A 45 -6.61 9.84 2.09
CA SER A 45 -5.54 10.85 1.96
C SER A 45 -4.15 10.28 2.27
N PRO A 46 -3.09 10.70 1.54
CA PRO A 46 -1.73 10.17 1.71
C PRO A 46 -1.03 10.60 3.01
N ASP A 47 -1.60 11.51 3.79
CA ASP A 47 -1.10 11.94 5.10
C ASP A 47 -1.35 10.94 6.23
N HIS A 48 -2.16 9.92 5.95
CA HIS A 48 -2.37 8.79 6.85
C HIS A 48 -1.60 7.56 6.38
N GLN A 49 -0.83 6.96 7.28
CA GLN A 49 -0.13 5.72 7.02
C GLN A 49 -1.11 4.56 6.94
N ALA A 50 -0.88 3.62 6.00
CA ALA A 50 -1.64 2.38 5.97
C ALA A 50 -1.41 1.58 7.26
N ALA A 51 -2.48 1.06 7.86
CA ALA A 51 -2.43 0.24 9.07
C ALA A 51 -2.01 -1.21 8.74
N ALA A 52 -0.89 -1.34 8.01
CA ALA A 52 -0.21 -2.59 7.72
C ALA A 52 1.28 -2.43 8.01
N ASP A 53 1.88 -3.47 8.60
CA ASP A 53 3.32 -3.56 8.84
C ASP A 53 3.92 -4.66 7.96
N GLY A 54 5.05 -4.36 7.33
CA GLY A 54 5.80 -5.29 6.50
C GLY A 54 7.14 -5.75 7.10
N ILE A 55 7.55 -5.21 8.25
CA ILE A 55 8.84 -5.55 8.88
C ILE A 55 8.88 -7.02 9.32
N ASP A 56 7.78 -7.50 9.90
CA ASP A 56 7.65 -8.87 10.41
C ASP A 56 6.82 -9.78 9.48
N ALA A 57 6.55 -9.35 8.24
CA ALA A 57 5.77 -10.12 7.31
C ALA A 57 6.56 -11.33 6.77
N GLU A 58 6.01 -12.55 6.94
CA GLU A 58 6.58 -13.76 6.32
C GLU A 58 6.57 -13.69 4.78
N LYS A 59 5.55 -13.03 4.22
CA LYS A 59 5.36 -12.89 2.77
C LYS A 59 4.62 -11.59 2.44
N ILE A 60 5.03 -10.94 1.36
CA ILE A 60 4.28 -9.83 0.75
C ILE A 60 3.93 -10.22 -0.68
N GLU A 61 2.64 -10.24 -1.00
CA GLU A 61 2.12 -10.56 -2.33
C GLU A 61 1.52 -9.33 -2.99
N ILE A 62 1.75 -9.19 -4.30
CA ILE A 62 1.21 -8.08 -5.10
C ILE A 62 0.37 -8.69 -6.22
N LEU A 63 -0.95 -8.68 -6.02
CA LEU A 63 -1.92 -9.09 -7.02
C LEU A 63 -2.26 -7.88 -7.90
N ARG A 64 -2.18 -8.06 -9.22
CA ARG A 64 -2.43 -7.02 -10.21
C ARG A 64 -3.59 -7.47 -11.10
N GLY A 65 -4.39 -6.52 -11.56
CA GLY A 65 -5.37 -6.78 -12.61
C GLY A 65 -4.70 -7.19 -13.94
N PRO A 66 -5.50 -7.55 -14.96
CA PRO A 66 -5.00 -7.85 -16.30
C PRO A 66 -4.06 -6.76 -16.85
#